data_AF-B9MQ67-F1
#
_entry.id   AF-B9MQ67-F1
#
_cell.length_a   1.000
_cell.length_b   1.000
_cell.length_c   1.000
_cell.angle_alpha   90.00
_cell.angle_beta   90.00
_cell.angle_gamma   90.00
#
_symmetry.space_group_name_H-M   'P 1'
#
loop_
_entity.id
_entity.type
_entity.pdbx_description
1 polymer ?
#
loop_
_entity_poly.entity_id
_entity_poly.type
_entity_poly.pdbx_seq_one_letter_code
_entity_poly.pdbx_strand_id
1 'polypeptide(L)' 'MNILEKLRRERNLSISKVSIKTGLNYNILWQVEKGYRKAYPRMMKALSEFYGVAVNEIFEDDGTPKVVNR' A
#
# COMPACT_ATOMS: atom_id res chain seq x y z
N MET A 1 12.30 -3.40 -0.87
CA MET A 1 10.95 -3.60 -1.41
C MET A 1 10.01 -3.81 -0.24
N ASN A 2 8.85 -3.15 -0.21
CA ASN A 2 7.86 -3.34 0.85
C ASN A 2 6.68 -4.19 0.37
N ILE A 3 5.79 -4.54 1.30
CA ILE A 3 4.62 -5.40 1.02
C ILE A 3 3.70 -4.77 -0.05
N LEU A 4 3.50 -3.45 -0.04
CA LEU A 4 2.69 -2.76 -1.06
C LEU A 4 3.28 -2.93 -2.46
N GLU A 5 4.58 -2.70 -2.62
CA GLU A 5 5.25 -2.86 -3.90
C GLU A 5 5.22 -4.33 -4.36
N LYS A 6 5.37 -5.29 -3.44
CA LYS A 6 5.26 -6.72 -3.72
C LYS A 6 3.86 -7.08 -4.24
N LEU A 7 2.81 -6.79 -3.48
CA LEU A 7 1.41 -7.09 -3.83
C LEU A 7 1.00 -6.46 -5.16
N ARG A 8 1.44 -5.21 -5.39
CA ARG A 8 1.17 -4.51 -6.64
C ARG A 8 1.82 -5.20 -7.84
N ARG A 9 3.09 -5.62 -7.71
CA ARG A 9 3.83 -6.31 -8.78
C ARG A 9 3.28 -7.72 -9.04
N GLU A 10 2.93 -8.47 -8.00
CA GLU A 10 2.29 -9.80 -8.13
C GLU A 10 0.98 -9.74 -8.92
N ARG A 11 0.25 -8.62 -8.82
CA ARG A 11 -1.00 -8.38 -9.56
C ARG A 11 -0.80 -7.63 -10.89
N ASN A 12 0.44 -7.39 -11.30
CA ASN A 12 0.79 -6.63 -12.50
C ASN A 12 0.09 -5.26 -12.60
N LEU A 13 0.00 -4.55 -11.46
CA LEU A 13 -0.65 -3.25 -11.36
C LEU A 13 0.40 -2.12 -11.37
N SER A 14 0.05 -0.99 -11.99
CA SER A 14 0.77 0.27 -11.77
C SER A 14 0.17 1.01 -10.57
N ILE A 15 0.93 1.94 -9.98
CA ILE A 15 0.43 2.77 -8.88
C ILE A 15 -0.80 3.58 -9.33
N SER A 16 -0.82 4.04 -10.59
CA SER A 16 -1.97 4.73 -11.19
C SER A 16 -3.21 3.84 -11.24
N LYS A 17 -3.06 2.55 -11.60
CA LYS A 17 -4.18 1.59 -11.59
C LYS A 17 -4.70 1.36 -10.18
N VAL A 18 -3.83 1.25 -9.18
CA VAL A 18 -4.25 1.10 -7.78
C VAL A 18 -5.01 2.36 -7.33
N SER A 19 -4.44 3.54 -7.56
CA SER A 19 -5.06 4.83 -7.25
C SER A 19 -6.47 4.96 -7.83
N ILE A 20 -6.67 4.64 -9.11
CA ILE A 20 -7.98 4.67 -9.76
C ILE A 20 -8.95 3.66 -9.13
N LYS A 21 -8.50 2.43 -8.89
CA LYS A 21 -9.36 1.36 -8.35
C LYS A 21 -9.74 1.56 -6.89
N THR A 22 -8.88 2.18 -6.08
CA THR A 22 -9.13 2.41 -4.65
C THR A 22 -9.65 3.81 -4.35
N GLY A 23 -9.68 4.72 -5.34
CA GLY A 23 -9.98 6.13 -5.14
C GLY A 23 -8.95 6.88 -4.29
N LEU A 24 -7.76 6.30 -4.09
CA LEU A 24 -6.69 6.92 -3.29
C LEU A 24 -5.91 7.90 -4.15
N ASN A 25 -5.44 9.00 -3.55
CA ASN A 25 -4.61 9.96 -4.27
C ASN A 25 -3.28 9.31 -4.70
N TYR A 26 -2.97 9.39 -6.01
CA TYR A 26 -1.78 8.81 -6.61
C TYR A 26 -0.47 9.23 -5.93
N ASN A 27 -0.28 10.53 -5.70
CA ASN A 27 0.95 11.06 -5.12
C ASN A 27 1.15 10.56 -3.69
N ILE A 28 0.08 10.54 -2.89
CA ILE A 28 0.15 10.02 -1.51
C ILE A 28 0.45 8.52 -1.54
N LEU A 29 -0.23 7.74 -2.38
CA LEU A 29 0.00 6.31 -2.50
C LEU A 29 1.45 6.01 -2.93
N TRP A 30 1.99 6.77 -3.88
CA TRP A 30 3.38 6.66 -4.30
C TRP A 30 4.36 6.98 -3.17
N GLN A 31 4.13 8.07 -2.42
CA GLN A 31 4.97 8.45 -1.27
C GLN A 31 4.95 7.37 -0.19
N VAL A 32 3.79 6.78 0.07
CA VAL A 32 3.63 5.68 1.02
C VAL A 32 4.36 4.43 0.52
N GLU A 33 4.15 4.00 -0.73
CA GLU A 33 4.86 2.83 -1.31
C GLU A 33 6.38 3.03 -1.33
N LYS A 34 6.89 4.26 -1.40
CA LYS A 34 8.32 4.55 -1.32
C LYS A 34 8.85 4.78 0.10
N GLY A 35 7.98 4.78 1.11
CA GLY A 35 8.35 5.00 2.51
C GLY A 35 8.64 6.45 2.88
N TYR A 36 8.34 7.42 2.00
CA TYR A 36 8.46 8.84 2.29
C TYR A 36 7.38 9.35 3.25
N ARG A 37 6.27 8.61 3.36
CA ARG A 37 5.12 8.97 4.19
C ARG A 37 4.48 7.73 4.81
N LYS A 38 3.94 7.86 6.02
CA LYS A 38 3.10 6.84 6.66
C LYS A 38 1.67 6.87 6.11
N ALA A 39 1.05 5.71 5.98
CA ALA A 39 -0.34 5.60 5.59
C ALA A 39 -1.27 6.07 6.71
N TYR A 40 -2.33 6.81 6.37
CA TYR A 40 -3.38 7.15 7.33
C TYR A 40 -4.41 6.00 7.44
N PRO A 41 -5.18 5.90 8.54
CA PRO A 41 -6.06 4.76 8.81
C PRO A 41 -7.01 4.37 7.67
N ARG A 42 -7.64 5.37 7.04
CA ARG A 42 -8.54 5.12 5.91
C ARG A 42 -7.81 4.57 4.66
N MET A 43 -6.57 4.99 4.40
CA MET A 43 -5.76 4.42 3.32
C MET A 43 -5.32 2.99 3.63
N MET A 44 -4.92 2.71 4.88
CA MET A 44 -4.57 1.35 5.32
C MET A 44 -5.74 0.40 5.10
N LYS A 45 -6.95 0.79 5.53
CA LYS A 45 -8.18 0.00 5.33
C LYS A 45 -8.50 -0.20 3.85
N ALA A 46 -8.46 0.85 3.03
CA ALA A 46 -8.75 0.75 1.60
C ALA A 46 -7.77 -0.17 0.86
N LEU A 47 -6.49 -0.14 1.21
CA LEU A 47 -5.48 -1.02 0.63
C LEU A 47 -5.64 -2.46 1.11
N SER A 48 -5.96 -2.66 2.39
CA SER A 48 -6.28 -3.99 2.95
C SER A 48 -7.47 -4.63 2.23
N GLU A 49 -8.57 -3.90 2.06
CA GLU A 49 -9.76 -4.37 1.34
C GLU A 49 -9.46 -4.65 -0.14
N PHE A 50 -8.73 -3.76 -0.81
CA PHE A 50 -8.36 -3.94 -2.21
C PHE A 50 -7.45 -5.15 -2.44
N TYR A 51 -6.49 -5.36 -1.55
CA TYR A 51 -5.60 -6.51 -1.62
C TYR A 51 -6.18 -7.78 -1.00
N GLY A 52 -7.28 -7.72 -0.26
CA GLY A 52 -7.83 -8.88 0.45
C GLY A 52 -6.84 -9.45 1.47
N VAL A 53 -6.02 -8.60 2.07
CA VAL A 53 -4.96 -8.94 3.02
C VAL A 53 -5.16 -8.07 4.26
N ALA A 54 -4.96 -8.61 5.46
CA ALA A 54 -5.18 -7.87 6.70
C ALA A 54 -4.25 -6.65 6.82
N VAL A 55 -4.71 -5.59 7.49
CA VAL A 55 -3.94 -4.33 7.64
C VAL A 55 -2.56 -4.57 8.26
N ASN A 56 -2.49 -5.41 9.29
CA ASN A 56 -1.27 -5.75 10.03
C ASN A 56 -0.28 -6.61 9.23
N GLU A 57 -0.69 -7.22 8.11
CA GLU A 57 0.21 -7.90 7.18
C GLU A 57 0.90 -6.91 6.23
N ILE A 58 0.30 -5.73 6.03
CA ILE A 58 0.79 -4.70 5.10
C ILE A 58 1.53 -3.58 5.82
N PHE A 59 1.05 -3.17 6.99
CA PHE A 59 1.53 -2.02 7.75
C PHE A 59 1.89 -2.38 9.19
N GLU A 60 2.83 -1.64 9.76
CA GLU A 60 2.97 -1.49 11.20
C GLU A 60 1.83 -0.62 11.78
N ASP A 61 1.65 -0.65 13.10
CA ASP A 61 0.56 0.08 13.78
C ASP A 61 0.60 1.60 13.54
N ASP A 62 1.78 2.15 13.23
CA ASP A 62 1.98 3.57 12.95
C ASP A 62 1.73 3.96 11.48
N GLY A 63 1.39 2.99 10.62
CA GLY A 63 1.15 3.17 9.19
C GLY A 63 2.39 3.07 8.30
N THR A 64 3.53 2.64 8.85
CA THR A 64 4.72 2.31 8.06
C THR A 64 4.51 1.02 7.27
N PRO A 65 4.70 0.98 5.93
CA PRO A 65 4.59 -0.29 5.19
C PRO A 65 5.68 -1.27 5.58
N LYS A 66 5.30 -2.53 5.84
CA LYS A 66 6.25 -3.60 6.21
C LYS A 66 7.23 -3.89 5.08
N VAL A 67 8.48 -4.13 5.45
CA VAL A 67 9.55 -4.45 4.49
C VAL A 67 9.54 -5.95 4.21
N VAL A 68 9.79 -6.35 2.95
CA VAL A 68 9.97 -7.76 2.60
C VAL A 68 11.46 -8.06 2.69
N ASN A 69 11.86 -8.87 3.67
CA ASN A 69 13.21 -9.44 3.71
C ASN A 69 13.35 -10.45 2.56
N ARG A 70 14.47 -10.35 1.85
CA ARG A 70 14.78 -11.18 0.68
C ARG A 70 15.08 -12.62 1.09
#